data_AF-R2RYZ0-F1
#
_entry.id   AF-R2RYZ0-F1
#
_cell.length_a   1.000
_cell.length_b   1.000
_cell.length_c   1.000
_cell.angle_alpha   90.00
_cell.angle_beta   90.00
_cell.angle_gamma   90.00
#
_symmetry.space_group_name_H-M   'P 1'
#
loop_
_entity.id
_entity.type
_entity.pdbx_description
1 polymer ?
#
loop_
_entity_poly.entity_id
_entity_poly.type
_entity_poly.pdbx_seq_one_letter_code
_entity_poly.pdbx_strand_id
1 'polypeptide(L)'
;MLNATFAFGVPIGLIVLYLGFWFIKKTKYSDYRRFVLALISVFLTTFSYQVYRYSQTVLLVNSAKDFKQSFGYSQNLLMIPLLLGIVLTILNFILLFQQFRKKE
;
A
#
# COMPACT_ATOMS: atom_id res chain seq x y z
N MET A 1 -5.55 -10.93 9.81
CA MET A 1 -5.33 -9.90 8.76
C MET A 1 -6.50 -9.76 7.77
N LEU A 2 -7.25 -10.83 7.45
CA LEU A 2 -8.36 -10.78 6.48
C LEU A 2 -9.67 -10.23 7.03
N ASN A 3 -9.68 -9.75 8.28
CA ASN A 3 -10.82 -8.96 8.74
C ASN A 3 -10.90 -7.71 7.87
N ALA A 4 -12.07 -7.41 7.30
CA ALA A 4 -12.25 -6.30 6.37
C ALA A 4 -11.72 -4.96 6.91
N THR A 5 -11.97 -4.65 8.19
CA THR A 5 -11.50 -3.43 8.84
C THR A 5 -9.98 -3.33 8.83
N PHE A 6 -9.27 -4.44 9.03
CA PHE A 6 -7.81 -4.44 8.99
C PHE A 6 -7.28 -4.47 7.56
N ALA A 7 -7.83 -5.33 6.71
CA ALA A 7 -7.41 -5.54 5.33
C ALA A 7 -7.54 -4.29 4.46
N PHE A 8 -8.56 -3.46 4.72
CA PHE A 8 -8.81 -2.21 3.98
C PHE A 8 -8.54 -0.95 4.80
N GLY A 9 -8.82 -0.97 6.11
CA GLY A 9 -8.62 0.21 6.96
C GLY A 9 -7.15 0.62 7.09
N VAL A 10 -6.22 -0.34 7.18
CA VAL A 10 -4.79 -0.03 7.20
C VAL A 10 -4.35 0.61 5.86
N PRO A 11 -4.65 0.05 4.68
CA PRO A 11 -4.38 0.71 3.40
C PRO A 11 -5.00 2.11 3.27
N ILE A 12 -6.27 2.28 3.68
CA ILE A 12 -6.94 3.59 3.63
C ILE A 12 -6.21 4.58 4.53
N GLY A 13 -5.86 4.20 5.76
CA GLY A 13 -5.10 5.05 6.68
C GLY A 13 -3.74 5.46 6.12
N LEU A 14 -3.03 4.53 5.47
CA LEU A 14 -1.75 4.81 4.81
C LEU A 14 -1.91 5.76 3.62
N ILE A 15 -2.99 5.63 2.83
CA ILE A 15 -3.29 6.55 1.72
C ILE A 15 -3.60 7.95 2.26
N VAL A 16 -4.38 8.06 3.33
CA VAL A 16 -4.67 9.35 3.98
C VAL A 16 -3.38 9.99 4.50
N LEU A 17 -2.52 9.21 5.15
CA LEU A 17 -1.22 9.67 5.63
C LEU A 17 -0.32 10.12 4.47
N TYR A 18 -0.28 9.33 3.38
CA TYR A 18 0.45 9.66 2.16
C TYR A 18 -0.01 11.00 1.57
N LEU A 19 -1.32 11.19 1.43
CA LEU A 19 -1.89 12.46 0.94
C LEU A 19 -1.56 13.62 1.87
N GLY A 20 -1.61 13.43 3.18
CA GLY A 20 -1.20 14.42 4.17
C GLY A 20 0.23 14.90 3.94
N PHE A 21 1.19 13.98 3.81
CA PHE A 21 2.58 14.33 3.50
C PHE A 21 2.75 14.92 2.10
N TRP A 22 1.98 14.48 1.12
CA TRP A 22 2.01 14.99 -0.25
C TRP A 22 1.66 16.48 -0.33
N PHE A 23 0.66 16.92 0.45
CA PHE A 23 0.22 18.32 0.46
C PHE A 23 1.15 19.26 1.23
N ILE A 24 2.04 18.74 2.09
CA ILE A 24 3.03 19.57 2.79
C ILE A 24 4.09 20.04 1.79
N LYS A 25 3.90 21.23 1.21
CA LYS A 25 4.76 21.83 0.18
C LYS A 25 5.86 22.76 0.72
N LYS A 26 6.33 22.55 1.96
CA LYS A 26 7.47 23.33 2.47
C LYS A 26 8.76 22.94 1.74
N THR A 27 9.30 23.85 0.94
CA THR A 27 10.47 23.66 0.05
C THR A 27 11.71 23.15 0.78
N LYS A 28 11.95 23.61 2.01
CA LYS A 28 13.08 23.19 2.87
C LYS A 28 13.09 21.69 3.21
N TYR A 29 11.94 21.01 3.15
CA TYR A 29 11.81 19.59 3.52
C TYR A 29 11.46 18.69 2.34
N SER A 30 11.72 19.13 1.10
CA SER A 30 11.38 18.36 -0.10
C SER A 30 12.03 16.97 -0.12
N ASP A 31 13.28 16.87 0.35
CA ASP A 31 14.04 15.62 0.41
C ASP A 31 13.44 14.64 1.42
N TYR A 32 13.25 15.11 2.65
CA TYR A 32 12.64 14.31 3.71
C TYR A 32 11.23 13.87 3.34
N ARG A 33 10.43 14.75 2.72
CA ARG A 33 9.08 14.41 2.25
C ARG A 33 9.10 13.28 1.23
N ARG A 34 9.96 13.33 0.21
CA ARG A 34 10.06 12.28 -0.81
C ARG A 34 10.46 10.94 -0.21
N PHE A 35 11.39 10.95 0.74
CA PHE A 35 11.76 9.76 1.48
C PHE A 35 10.59 9.18 2.28
N VAL A 36 9.86 10.01 3.03
CA VAL A 36 8.68 9.59 3.80
C VAL A 36 7.58 9.03 2.90
N LEU A 37 7.31 9.69 1.76
CA LEU A 37 6.31 9.21 0.79
C LEU A 37 6.71 7.85 0.20
N ALA A 38 7.99 7.64 -0.10
CA ALA A 38 8.52 6.35 -0.53
C ALA A 38 8.39 5.28 0.55
N LEU A 39 8.64 5.63 1.82
CA LEU A 39 8.50 4.70 2.94
C LEU A 39 7.04 4.28 3.14
N ILE A 40 6.11 5.23 3.10
CA ILE A 40 4.67 4.95 3.21
C ILE A 40 4.19 4.06 2.05
N SER A 41 4.63 4.34 0.82
CA SER A 41 4.23 3.53 -0.33
C SER A 41 4.78 2.11 -0.28
N VAL A 42 6.05 1.92 0.09
CA VAL A 42 6.64 0.59 0.30
C VAL A 42 5.86 -0.17 1.36
N PHE A 43 5.56 0.47 2.50
CA PHE A 43 4.79 -0.16 3.57
C PHE A 43 3.39 -0.56 3.11
N LEU A 44 2.70 0.31 2.36
CA LEU A 44 1.40 0.00 1.75
C LEU A 44 1.48 -1.21 0.80
N THR A 45 2.50 -1.27 -0.05
CA THR A 45 2.72 -2.42 -0.95
C THR A 45 2.97 -3.70 -0.17
N THR A 46 3.93 -3.70 0.75
CA THR A 46 4.32 -4.92 1.49
C THR A 46 3.18 -5.42 2.36
N PHE A 47 2.47 -4.52 3.04
CA PHE A 47 1.28 -4.88 3.81
C PHE A 47 0.21 -5.52 2.92
N SER A 48 -0.17 -4.85 1.82
CA SER A 48 -1.21 -5.34 0.92
C SER A 48 -0.82 -6.67 0.27
N TYR A 49 0.46 -6.86 -0.03
CA TYR A 49 1.01 -8.11 -0.55
C TYR A 49 0.89 -9.23 0.47
N GLN A 50 1.24 -8.99 1.74
CA GLN A 50 1.11 -9.99 2.82
C GLN A 50 -0.35 -10.41 3.00
N VAL A 51 -1.29 -9.46 3.02
CA VAL A 51 -2.73 -9.74 3.13
C VAL A 51 -3.23 -10.56 1.94
N TYR A 52 -2.85 -10.17 0.71
CA TYR A 52 -3.22 -10.90 -0.49
C TYR A 52 -2.66 -12.33 -0.51
N ARG A 53 -1.37 -12.50 -0.18
CA ARG A 53 -0.73 -13.82 -0.09
C ARG A 53 -1.40 -14.71 0.94
N TYR A 54 -1.74 -14.17 2.10
CA TYR A 54 -2.46 -14.92 3.13
C TYR A 54 -3.88 -15.29 2.69
N SER A 55 -4.55 -14.45 1.90
CA SER A 55 -5.86 -14.80 1.31
C SER A 55 -5.76 -15.99 0.35
N GLN A 56 -4.68 -16.07 -0.45
CA GLN A 56 -4.44 -17.19 -1.37
C GLN A 56 -4.23 -18.50 -0.59
N THR A 57 -3.48 -18.47 0.51
CA THR A 57 -3.29 -19.68 1.33
C THR A 57 -4.59 -20.16 1.96
N VAL A 58 -5.49 -19.25 2.35
CA VAL A 58 -6.80 -19.60 2.89
C VAL A 58 -7.71 -20.22 1.83
N LEU A 59 -7.64 -19.76 0.57
CA LEU A 59 -8.40 -20.32 -0.55
C LEU A 59 -7.88 -21.66 -1.07
N LEU A 60 -6.60 -21.96 -0.89
CA LEU A 60 -6.09 -23.29 -1.18
C LEU A 60 -6.65 -24.34 -0.22
N VAL A 61 -7.04 -23.92 0.98
CA VAL A 61 -7.61 -24.79 2.03
C VAL A 61 -9.15 -24.75 2.03
N ASN A 62 -9.76 -23.61 1.72
CA ASN A 62 -11.22 -23.39 1.74
C ASN A 62 -11.73 -22.93 0.38
N SER A 63 -12.97 -23.25 0.00
CA SER A 63 -13.50 -22.80 -1.30
C SER A 63 -13.70 -21.27 -1.35
N ALA A 64 -13.77 -20.71 -2.55
CA ALA A 64 -14.02 -19.27 -2.75
C ALA A 64 -15.38 -18.79 -2.18
N LYS A 65 -16.38 -19.68 -2.11
CA LYS A 65 -17.67 -19.39 -1.46
C LYS A 65 -17.51 -19.24 0.05
N ASP A 66 -16.73 -20.12 0.66
CA ASP A 66 -16.48 -20.12 2.11
C ASP A 66 -15.70 -18.89 2.55
N PHE A 67 -14.79 -18.39 1.70
CA PHE A 67 -14.05 -17.14 1.95
C PHE A 67 -14.99 -15.94 2.05
N LYS A 68 -15.88 -15.75 1.06
CA LYS A 68 -16.82 -14.63 1.06
C LYS A 68 -17.76 -14.70 2.26
N GLN A 69 -18.22 -15.90 2.61
CA GLN A 69 -19.07 -16.12 3.77
C GLN A 69 -18.34 -15.83 5.10
N SER A 70 -17.05 -16.15 5.18
CA SER A 70 -16.24 -15.95 6.41
C SER A 70 -15.77 -14.51 6.61
N PHE A 71 -15.43 -13.79 5.54
CA PHE A 71 -14.81 -12.46 5.63
C PHE A 71 -15.68 -11.30 5.14
N GLY A 72 -16.81 -11.58 4.49
CA GLY A 72 -17.77 -10.56 4.06
C GLY A 72 -17.38 -9.77 2.81
N TYR A 73 -16.30 -10.14 2.12
CA TYR A 73 -15.88 -9.53 0.87
C TYR A 73 -15.26 -10.55 -0.10
N SER A 74 -15.23 -10.18 -1.38
CA SER A 74 -14.55 -11.00 -2.40
C SER A 74 -13.04 -10.79 -2.32
N GLN A 75 -12.29 -11.88 -2.37
CA GLN A 75 -10.83 -11.86 -2.32
C GLN A 75 -10.20 -10.90 -3.35
N ASN A 76 -10.80 -10.76 -4.54
CA ASN A 76 -10.31 -9.87 -5.61
C ASN A 76 -10.23 -8.40 -5.18
N LEU A 77 -11.02 -7.96 -4.19
CA LEU A 77 -10.96 -6.59 -3.67
C LEU A 77 -9.60 -6.27 -3.04
N LEU A 78 -8.86 -7.28 -2.55
CA LEU A 78 -7.52 -7.10 -1.98
C LEU A 78 -6.48 -6.68 -3.04
N MET A 79 -6.77 -6.86 -4.33
CA MET A 79 -5.89 -6.39 -5.41
C MET A 79 -5.86 -4.87 -5.51
N ILE A 80 -6.94 -4.17 -5.12
CA ILE A 80 -7.04 -2.71 -5.22
C ILE A 80 -5.94 -2.01 -4.40
N PRO A 81 -5.83 -2.24 -3.07
CA PRO A 81 -4.77 -1.60 -2.27
C PRO A 81 -3.37 -2.06 -2.69
N LEU A 82 -3.22 -3.31 -3.16
CA LEU A 82 -1.94 -3.83 -3.65
C LEU A 82 -1.47 -3.09 -4.91
N LEU A 83 -2.33 -2.97 -5.93
CA LEU A 83 -1.99 -2.27 -7.17
C LEU A 83 -1.70 -0.78 -6.91
N LEU A 84 -2.51 -0.13 -6.06
CA LEU A 84 -2.25 1.25 -5.64
C LEU A 84 -0.90 1.39 -4.95
N GLY A 85 -0.58 0.49 -4.02
CA GLY A 85 0.72 0.46 -3.37
C GLY A 85 1.85 0.33 -4.37
N ILE A 86 1.79 -0.65 -5.28
CA ILE A 86 2.82 -0.88 -6.30
C ILE A 86 3.05 0.37 -7.16
N VAL A 87 1.98 0.99 -7.66
CA VAL A 87 2.06 2.20 -8.48
C VAL A 87 2.72 3.33 -7.69
N LEU A 88 2.28 3.59 -6.46
CA LEU A 88 2.86 4.61 -5.59
C LEU A 88 4.33 4.32 -5.26
N THR A 89 4.68 3.06 -5.02
CA THR A 89 6.06 2.67 -4.74
C THR A 89 6.96 2.96 -5.92
N ILE A 90 6.58 2.53 -7.13
CA ILE A 90 7.36 2.78 -8.35
C ILE A 90 7.54 4.29 -8.58
N LEU A 91 6.46 5.07 -8.49
CA LEU A 91 6.52 6.52 -8.68
C LEU A 91 7.46 7.20 -7.68
N ASN A 92 7.33 6.89 -6.40
CA ASN A 92 8.17 7.51 -5.37
C ASN A 92 9.63 7.08 -5.47
N PHE A 93 9.90 5.83 -5.85
CA PHE A 93 11.27 5.35 -6.07
C PHE A 93 11.93 6.10 -7.23
N ILE A 94 11.23 6.29 -8.36
CA ILE A 94 11.73 7.07 -9.50
C ILE A 94 12.04 8.52 -9.07
N LEU A 95 11.12 9.17 -8.36
CA LEU A 95 11.29 10.54 -7.89
C LEU A 95 12.44 10.70 -6.88
N LEU A 96 12.64 9.69 -6.04
CA LEU A 96 13.71 9.64 -5.06
C LEU A 96 15.08 9.42 -5.76
N PHE A 97 15.17 8.50 -6.71
CA PHE A 97 16.40 8.28 -7.49
C PHE A 97 16.81 9.49 -8.33
N GLN A 98 15.85 10.13 -9.00
CA GLN A 98 16.12 11.35 -9.77
C GLN A 98 16.66 12.48 -8.88
N GLN A 99 16.31 12.49 -7.59
CA GLN A 99 16.82 13.47 -6.64
C GLN A 99 18.26 13.20 -6.25
N PHE A 100 18.61 11.94 -5.96
CA PHE A 100 19.97 11.58 -5.63
C PHE A 100 20.94 11.87 -6.80
N ARG A 101 20.54 11.54 -8.03
CA ARG A 101 21.36 11.79 -9.23
C ARG A 101 21.62 13.28 -9.52
N LYS A 102 20.77 14.20 -9.05
CA LYS A 102 20.95 15.65 -9.24
C LYS A 102 21.89 16.30 -8.22
N LYS A 103 22.29 15.55 -7.19
CA LYS A 103 23.18 16.03 -6.11
C LYS A 103 24.63 15.55 -6.28
N GLU A 104 24.85 14.58 -7.17
CA GLU A 104 26.16 14.22 -7.72
C GLU A 104 26.50 15.13 -8.90
#